data_AF-A0AA86GRL0-F1
#
_entry.id   AF-A0AA86GRL0-F1
#
_cell.length_a   1.000
_cell.length_b   1.000
_cell.length_c   1.000
_cell.angle_alpha   90.00
_cell.angle_beta   90.00
_cell.angle_gamma   90.00
#
_symmetry.space_group_name_H-M   'P 1'
#
loop_
_entity.id
_entity.type
_entity.pdbx_description
1 polymer ?
#
loop_
_entity_poly.entity_id
_entity_poly.type
_entity_poly.pdbx_seq_one_letter_code
_entity_poly.pdbx_strand_id
1 'polypeptide(L)'
;MHGKPHRTTTWYSAALGITACAGLTLSGCGGAPAVQLPADRTESASLCYGATMALAQEKVGKGSVPLDTASQALHFALLAGTDGDLDDPAKVVARIERIGTRDKGLQDRFVADKNAASYTGPCATAFPETQANAFKGLPPDTRDTRIQCYVLSTVVLQIFAQSDIAPDPRTATWVKLNGQLEQLSNSEVYPAEEDDHIGEIAMRALAKAVRLGPPVAVMTACGDRYLKD
;
A
#
# COMPACT_ATOMS: atom_id res chain seq x y z
N MET A 1 36.73 -37.19 -38.88
CA MET A 1 37.23 -38.52 -38.49
C MET A 1 38.44 -38.34 -37.58
N HIS A 2 38.38 -38.95 -36.38
CA HIS A 2 39.49 -39.44 -35.55
C HIS A 2 40.52 -38.48 -34.91
N GLY A 3 40.67 -38.61 -33.58
CA GLY A 3 41.96 -38.46 -32.89
C GLY A 3 42.00 -37.58 -31.63
N LYS A 4 41.82 -38.18 -30.43
CA LYS A 4 42.46 -37.73 -29.15
C LYS A 4 43.97 -38.14 -29.17
N PRO A 5 44.90 -37.83 -28.21
CA PRO A 5 44.78 -37.31 -26.83
C PRO A 5 45.94 -36.40 -26.27
N HIS A 6 45.82 -36.05 -24.97
CA HIS A 6 46.85 -35.81 -23.91
C HIS A 6 47.85 -34.60 -23.87
N ARG A 7 47.75 -33.82 -22.76
CA ARG A 7 48.82 -33.51 -21.76
C ARG A 7 48.19 -32.74 -20.56
N THR A 8 47.96 -33.32 -19.39
CA THR A 8 48.82 -33.40 -18.18
C THR A 8 49.56 -32.12 -17.80
N THR A 9 49.19 -31.51 -16.66
CA THR A 9 50.12 -31.12 -15.59
C THR A 9 49.38 -31.06 -14.25
N THR A 10 49.77 -31.98 -13.39
CA THR A 10 49.54 -32.15 -11.96
C THR A 10 50.26 -31.11 -11.11
N TRP A 11 49.60 -30.49 -10.13
CA TRP A 11 50.27 -29.96 -8.92
C TRP A 11 49.54 -30.42 -7.65
N TYR A 12 50.24 -31.29 -6.93
CA TYR A 12 50.24 -31.59 -5.50
C TYR A 12 48.93 -31.91 -4.75
N SER A 13 48.80 -33.21 -4.45
CA SER A 13 48.15 -33.76 -3.27
C SER A 13 49.06 -33.63 -2.03
N ALA A 14 48.47 -33.25 -0.89
CA ALA A 14 48.75 -33.72 0.47
C ALA A 14 47.67 -33.09 1.38
N ALA A 15 46.50 -33.71 1.58
CA ALA A 15 46.19 -34.82 2.50
C ALA A 15 46.42 -34.48 3.98
N LEU A 16 45.31 -34.42 4.73
CA LEU A 16 45.04 -34.65 6.18
C LEU A 16 43.74 -33.87 6.46
N GLY A 17 42.53 -34.44 6.50
CA GLY A 17 42.11 -35.64 7.20
C GLY A 17 41.55 -35.25 8.57
N ILE A 18 40.21 -35.16 8.72
CA ILE A 18 39.41 -35.49 9.93
C ILE A 18 37.93 -35.61 9.51
N THR A 19 37.51 -36.87 9.44
CA THR A 19 36.33 -37.50 10.04
C THR A 19 35.12 -36.66 10.44
N ALA A 20 34.00 -36.94 9.74
CA ALA A 20 32.59 -36.99 10.14
C ALA A 20 32.13 -36.37 11.47
N CYS A 21 31.14 -35.46 11.36
CA CYS A 21 29.88 -35.57 12.10
C CYS A 21 28.75 -35.12 11.18
N ALA A 22 27.93 -36.08 10.74
CA ALA A 22 26.64 -35.83 10.15
C ALA A 22 25.73 -35.21 11.21
N GLY A 23 25.67 -33.89 11.25
CA GLY A 23 24.65 -33.14 11.97
C GLY A 23 23.42 -32.98 11.09
N LEU A 24 22.55 -34.00 11.07
CA LEU A 24 21.16 -33.83 10.67
C LEU A 24 20.47 -32.96 11.73
N THR A 25 20.61 -31.64 11.63
CA THR A 25 19.74 -30.72 12.35
C THR A 25 18.42 -30.60 11.58
N LEU A 26 17.55 -31.58 11.76
CA LEU A 26 16.11 -31.37 11.64
C LEU A 26 15.67 -30.52 12.83
N SER A 27 15.82 -29.20 12.74
CA SER A 27 15.06 -28.26 13.56
C SER A 27 13.98 -27.64 12.68
N GLY A 28 12.75 -28.17 12.83
CA GLY A 28 11.57 -27.68 12.15
C GLY A 28 11.26 -26.22 12.49
N CYS A 29 11.29 -25.39 11.45
CA CYS A 29 10.27 -24.42 11.09
C CYS A 29 10.69 -23.92 9.71
N GLY A 30 10.41 -24.74 8.70
CA GLY A 30 10.60 -24.36 7.30
C GLY A 30 9.60 -23.27 6.92
N GLY A 31 9.82 -22.05 7.40
CA GLY A 31 9.30 -20.87 6.73
C GLY A 31 10.07 -20.75 5.42
N ALA A 32 9.36 -20.67 4.30
CA ALA A 32 9.98 -20.23 3.06
C ALA A 32 10.80 -18.96 3.34
N PRO A 33 11.98 -18.77 2.72
CA PRO A 33 12.76 -17.56 2.92
C PRO A 33 11.85 -16.35 2.75
N ALA A 34 11.86 -15.47 3.75
CA ALA A 34 10.99 -14.30 3.77
C ALA A 34 11.18 -13.54 2.46
N VAL A 35 10.08 -13.23 1.78
CA VAL A 35 10.15 -12.48 0.54
C VAL A 35 10.81 -11.14 0.83
N GLN A 36 11.88 -10.83 0.11
CA GLN A 36 12.54 -9.54 0.19
C GLN A 36 11.80 -8.56 -0.72
N LEU A 37 11.29 -7.47 -0.15
CA LEU A 37 10.72 -6.39 -0.94
C LEU A 37 11.83 -5.60 -1.64
N PRO A 38 11.58 -5.07 -2.86
CA PRO A 38 12.51 -4.19 -3.55
C PRO A 38 12.85 -2.94 -2.73
N ALA A 39 14.05 -2.39 -2.93
CA ALA A 39 14.41 -1.12 -2.28
C ALA A 39 13.57 0.06 -2.77
N ASP A 40 13.09 0.01 -4.01
CA ASP A 40 12.17 1.01 -4.54
C ASP A 40 10.81 0.90 -3.84
N ARG A 41 10.39 2.01 -3.22
CA ARG A 41 9.18 2.03 -2.40
C ARG A 41 7.90 1.96 -3.23
N THR A 42 7.93 2.47 -4.46
CA THR A 42 6.79 2.38 -5.39
C THR A 42 6.59 0.93 -5.83
N GLU A 43 7.66 0.22 -6.16
CA GLU A 43 7.63 -1.20 -6.52
C GLU A 43 7.19 -2.07 -5.33
N SER A 44 7.73 -1.81 -4.14
CA SER A 44 7.27 -2.47 -2.90
C SER A 44 5.78 -2.27 -2.67
N ALA A 45 5.28 -1.04 -2.82
CA ALA A 45 3.86 -0.74 -2.65
C ALA A 45 2.99 -1.47 -3.67
N SER A 46 3.44 -1.58 -4.93
CA SER A 46 2.74 -2.35 -5.96
C SER A 46 2.64 -3.83 -5.62
N LEU A 47 3.73 -4.44 -5.11
CA LEU A 47 3.72 -5.84 -4.67
C LEU A 47 2.80 -6.03 -3.47
N CYS A 48 2.85 -5.13 -2.49
CA CYS A 48 1.98 -5.19 -1.31
C CYS A 48 0.50 -4.99 -1.64
N TYR A 49 0.19 -4.02 -2.51
CA TYR A 49 -1.14 -3.82 -3.06
C TYR A 49 -1.64 -5.10 -3.75
N GLY A 50 -0.85 -5.62 -4.71
CA GLY A 50 -1.22 -6.78 -5.51
C GLY A 50 -1.40 -8.06 -4.67
N ALA A 51 -0.49 -8.33 -3.73
CA ALA A 51 -0.59 -9.48 -2.84
C ALA A 51 -1.81 -9.39 -1.91
N THR A 52 -2.12 -8.19 -1.38
CA THR A 52 -3.30 -7.97 -0.55
C THR A 52 -4.59 -8.20 -1.34
N MET A 53 -4.67 -7.66 -2.56
CA MET A 53 -5.82 -7.87 -3.45
C MET A 53 -5.95 -9.33 -3.89
N ALA A 54 -4.85 -10.00 -4.21
CA ALA A 54 -4.85 -11.43 -4.56
C ALA A 54 -5.37 -12.30 -3.40
N LEU A 55 -4.90 -12.07 -2.16
CA LEU A 55 -5.42 -12.74 -0.98
C LEU A 55 -6.90 -12.45 -0.73
N ALA A 56 -7.35 -11.22 -1.02
CA ALA A 56 -8.76 -10.88 -0.94
C ALA A 56 -9.57 -11.69 -1.94
N GLN A 57 -9.10 -11.75 -3.19
CA GLN A 57 -9.76 -12.45 -4.28
C GLN A 57 -9.82 -13.96 -4.04
N GLU A 58 -8.76 -14.57 -3.49
CA GLU A 58 -8.76 -15.98 -3.08
C GLU A 58 -9.87 -16.27 -2.06
N LYS A 59 -10.14 -15.34 -1.14
CA LYS A 59 -11.18 -15.47 -0.11
C LYS A 59 -12.59 -15.26 -0.66
N VAL A 60 -12.78 -14.28 -1.54
CA VAL A 60 -14.12 -13.93 -2.07
C VAL A 60 -14.48 -14.62 -3.39
N GLY A 61 -13.52 -15.27 -4.05
CA GLY A 61 -13.72 -16.00 -5.30
C GLY A 61 -14.07 -15.06 -6.46
N LYS A 62 -15.33 -15.06 -6.90
CA LYS A 62 -15.87 -14.13 -7.92
C LYS A 62 -16.63 -12.95 -7.30
N GLY A 63 -16.70 -12.89 -5.97
CA GLY A 63 -17.35 -11.80 -5.25
C GLY A 63 -16.52 -10.52 -5.28
N SER A 64 -17.16 -9.42 -4.90
CA SER A 64 -16.51 -8.12 -4.73
C SER A 64 -15.65 -8.10 -3.47
N VAL A 65 -14.53 -7.37 -3.53
CA VAL A 65 -13.60 -7.26 -2.38
C VAL A 65 -14.23 -6.38 -1.29
N PRO A 66 -14.18 -6.77 0.01
CA PRO A 66 -14.70 -5.95 1.09
C PRO A 66 -13.97 -4.62 1.21
N LEU A 67 -14.70 -3.57 1.59
CA LEU A 67 -14.20 -2.20 1.71
C LEU A 67 -12.91 -2.10 2.53
N ASP A 68 -12.85 -2.76 3.69
CA ASP A 68 -11.69 -2.67 4.59
C ASP A 68 -10.43 -3.25 3.94
N THR A 69 -10.56 -4.38 3.23
CA THR A 69 -9.45 -5.01 2.53
C THR A 69 -8.99 -4.17 1.34
N ALA A 70 -9.92 -3.64 0.56
CA ALA A 70 -9.59 -2.76 -0.56
C ALA A 70 -8.96 -1.44 -0.08
N SER A 71 -9.44 -0.90 1.04
CA SER A 71 -8.86 0.28 1.68
C SER A 71 -7.45 0.02 2.19
N GLN A 72 -7.21 -1.14 2.81
CA GLN A 72 -5.88 -1.55 3.25
C GLN A 72 -4.92 -1.68 2.05
N ALA A 73 -5.35 -2.33 0.97
CA ALA A 73 -4.54 -2.44 -0.24
C ALA A 73 -4.21 -1.05 -0.80
N LEU A 74 -5.24 -0.21 -0.98
CA LEU A 74 -5.12 1.16 -1.45
C LEU A 74 -4.14 1.99 -0.59
N HIS A 75 -4.08 1.74 0.71
CA HIS A 75 -3.21 2.48 1.61
C HIS A 75 -1.72 2.38 1.22
N PHE A 76 -1.26 1.22 0.72
CA PHE A 76 0.10 1.08 0.18
C PHE A 76 0.35 2.04 -0.99
N ALA A 77 -0.61 2.11 -1.92
CA ALA A 77 -0.55 2.99 -3.09
C ALA A 77 -0.56 4.46 -2.70
N LEU A 78 -1.38 4.85 -1.72
CA LEU A 78 -1.44 6.21 -1.22
C LEU A 78 -0.15 6.63 -0.51
N LEU A 79 0.43 5.77 0.33
CA LEU A 79 1.67 6.05 1.04
C LEU A 79 2.84 6.26 0.06
N ALA A 80 3.08 5.31 -0.85
CA ALA A 80 4.19 5.43 -1.81
C ALA A 80 3.89 6.45 -2.93
N GLY A 81 2.63 6.64 -3.28
CA GLY A 81 2.18 7.62 -4.26
C GLY A 81 2.41 9.06 -3.79
N THR A 82 2.27 9.29 -2.48
CA THR A 82 2.51 10.59 -1.82
C THR A 82 3.86 10.69 -1.11
N ASP A 83 4.83 9.86 -1.50
CA ASP A 83 6.22 9.97 -1.08
C ASP A 83 7.02 10.82 -2.09
N GLY A 84 7.78 11.79 -1.55
CA GLY A 84 8.67 12.66 -2.32
C GLY A 84 8.02 14.00 -2.68
N ASP A 85 8.26 14.44 -3.91
CA ASP A 85 7.79 15.71 -4.45
C ASP A 85 6.26 15.70 -4.66
N LEU A 86 5.58 16.73 -4.18
CA LEU A 86 4.13 16.90 -4.19
C LEU A 86 3.70 18.16 -4.94
N ASP A 87 4.64 18.86 -5.59
CA ASP A 87 4.39 20.13 -6.29
C ASP A 87 3.73 19.92 -7.66
N ASP A 88 3.68 18.67 -8.14
CA ASP A 88 2.99 18.28 -9.36
C ASP A 88 1.86 17.26 -9.05
N PRO A 89 0.62 17.72 -8.82
CA PRO A 89 -0.50 16.85 -8.48
C PRO A 89 -0.79 15.78 -9.52
N ALA A 90 -0.60 16.08 -10.79
CA ALA A 90 -0.82 15.11 -11.87
C ALA A 90 0.18 13.95 -11.79
N LYS A 91 1.44 14.22 -11.45
CA LYS A 91 2.44 13.16 -11.21
C LYS A 91 2.14 12.33 -9.97
N VAL A 92 1.63 12.94 -8.89
CA VAL A 92 1.23 12.22 -7.67
C VAL A 92 0.09 11.26 -7.98
N VAL A 93 -0.98 11.75 -8.62
CA VAL A 93 -2.14 10.92 -9.02
C VAL A 93 -1.71 9.80 -9.95
N ALA A 94 -0.93 10.11 -11.00
CA ALA A 94 -0.44 9.10 -11.94
C ALA A 94 0.43 8.03 -11.26
N ARG A 95 1.14 8.36 -10.16
CA ARG A 95 1.89 7.39 -9.38
C ARG A 95 0.98 6.49 -8.54
N ILE A 96 -0.01 7.05 -7.86
CA ILE A 96 -1.01 6.29 -7.09
C ILE A 96 -1.74 5.32 -8.01
N GLU A 97 -2.26 5.81 -9.14
CA GLU A 97 -2.93 4.99 -10.15
C GLU A 97 -2.01 3.91 -10.67
N ARG A 98 -0.77 4.25 -11.04
CA ARG A 98 0.20 3.25 -11.50
C ARG A 98 0.45 2.17 -10.46
N ILE A 99 0.47 2.47 -9.16
CA ILE A 99 0.65 1.45 -8.12
C ILE A 99 -0.57 0.54 -8.03
N GLY A 100 -1.78 1.13 -7.96
CA GLY A 100 -3.04 0.38 -7.83
C GLY A 100 -3.46 -0.36 -9.10
N THR A 101 -2.90 0.01 -10.24
CA THR A 101 -3.17 -0.60 -11.55
C THR A 101 -1.96 -1.33 -12.14
N ARG A 102 -0.79 -1.36 -11.44
CA ARG A 102 0.44 -2.01 -11.93
C ARG A 102 0.15 -3.49 -12.16
N ASP A 103 -0.17 -3.76 -13.42
CA ASP A 103 -0.70 -4.97 -14.03
C ASP A 103 -1.66 -5.80 -13.19
N LYS A 104 -2.90 -5.99 -13.68
CA LYS A 104 -3.73 -7.15 -13.30
C LYS A 104 -2.92 -8.45 -13.35
N GLY A 105 -1.94 -8.53 -14.27
CA GLY A 105 -0.98 -9.63 -14.36
C GLY A 105 -0.14 -9.88 -13.10
N LEU A 106 0.10 -8.90 -12.22
CA LEU A 106 0.76 -9.13 -10.93
C LEU A 106 -0.17 -9.85 -9.95
N GLN A 107 -1.43 -9.45 -9.88
CA GLN A 107 -2.44 -10.15 -9.05
C GLN A 107 -2.66 -11.57 -9.56
N ASP A 108 -2.82 -11.73 -10.88
CA ASP A 108 -2.98 -13.05 -11.51
C ASP A 108 -1.77 -13.96 -11.24
N ARG A 109 -0.55 -13.40 -11.25
CA ARG A 109 0.67 -14.13 -10.87
C ARG A 109 0.67 -14.54 -9.41
N PHE A 110 0.29 -13.64 -8.49
CA PHE A 110 0.22 -13.96 -7.07
C PHE A 110 -0.74 -15.12 -6.79
N VAL A 111 -1.90 -15.14 -7.46
CA VAL A 111 -2.89 -16.22 -7.39
C VAL A 111 -2.35 -17.50 -8.02
N ALA A 112 -1.74 -17.42 -9.21
CA ALA A 112 -1.19 -18.58 -9.91
C ALA A 112 -0.05 -19.26 -9.12
N ASP A 113 0.85 -18.46 -8.54
CA ASP A 113 2.02 -18.92 -7.81
C ASP A 113 1.71 -19.26 -6.34
N LYS A 114 0.49 -18.98 -5.86
CA LYS A 114 0.04 -19.18 -4.48
C LYS A 114 1.00 -18.61 -3.43
N ASN A 115 1.60 -17.46 -3.75
CA ASN A 115 2.63 -16.84 -2.94
C ASN A 115 2.19 -15.50 -2.34
N ALA A 116 0.96 -15.03 -2.58
CA ALA A 116 0.46 -13.77 -2.04
C ALA A 116 0.64 -13.67 -0.50
N ALA A 117 0.39 -14.76 0.23
CA ALA A 117 0.49 -14.81 1.68
C ALA A 117 1.90 -14.49 2.22
N SER A 118 2.96 -14.82 1.47
CA SER A 118 4.35 -14.63 1.92
C SER A 118 4.77 -13.15 1.95
N TYR A 119 3.99 -12.26 1.33
CA TYR A 119 4.22 -10.81 1.34
C TYR A 119 3.64 -10.13 2.59
N THR A 120 2.74 -10.77 3.33
CA THR A 120 2.03 -10.15 4.48
C THR A 120 2.99 -9.55 5.51
N GLY A 121 3.97 -10.34 5.97
CA GLY A 121 4.95 -9.89 6.97
C GLY A 121 5.90 -8.79 6.46
N PRO A 122 6.55 -8.99 5.29
CA PRO A 122 7.38 -7.95 4.67
C PRO A 122 6.64 -6.63 4.43
N CYS A 123 5.40 -6.67 3.94
CA CYS A 123 4.59 -5.48 3.69
C CYS A 123 4.24 -4.74 4.98
N ALA A 124 3.86 -5.45 6.05
CA ALA A 124 3.61 -4.84 7.35
C ALA A 124 4.85 -4.18 7.96
N THR A 125 6.05 -4.68 7.61
CA THR A 125 7.34 -4.11 8.04
C THR A 125 7.70 -2.86 7.23
N ALA A 126 7.50 -2.89 5.91
CA ALA A 126 7.84 -1.79 5.01
C ALA A 126 6.84 -0.62 5.09
N PHE A 127 5.59 -0.90 5.44
CA PHE A 127 4.51 0.08 5.53
C PHE A 127 3.75 -0.08 6.85
N PRO A 128 4.35 0.28 7.99
CA PRO A 128 3.73 0.09 9.31
C PRO A 128 2.42 0.88 9.47
N GLU A 129 2.22 1.97 8.73
CA GLU A 129 1.00 2.78 8.78
C GLU A 129 -0.24 2.03 8.28
N THR A 130 -0.09 0.96 7.49
CA THR A 130 -1.22 0.19 6.95
C THR A 130 -1.78 -0.84 7.93
N GLN A 131 -1.19 -0.98 9.12
CA GLN A 131 -1.65 -1.93 10.11
C GLN A 131 -2.93 -1.43 10.80
N ALA A 132 -3.86 -2.32 11.13
CA ALA A 132 -5.19 -1.97 11.65
C ALA A 132 -5.16 -1.02 12.88
N ASN A 133 -4.15 -1.15 13.74
CA ASN A 133 -4.00 -0.35 14.96
C ASN A 133 -3.02 0.83 14.79
N ALA A 134 -2.64 1.17 13.57
CA ALA A 134 -1.66 2.22 13.31
C ALA A 134 -2.26 3.63 13.29
N PHE A 135 -3.57 3.77 13.52
CA PHE A 135 -4.21 5.09 13.58
C PHE A 135 -3.72 5.91 14.78
N LYS A 136 -3.14 7.08 14.49
CA LYS A 136 -2.49 7.98 15.47
C LYS A 136 -3.43 9.01 16.08
N GLY A 137 -4.71 9.00 15.68
CA GLY A 137 -5.66 10.05 16.00
C GLY A 137 -5.59 11.21 14.99
N LEU A 138 -6.65 12.01 14.95
CA LEU A 138 -6.65 13.24 14.16
C LEU A 138 -5.89 14.36 14.90
N PRO A 139 -5.14 15.21 14.19
CA PRO A 139 -4.59 16.44 14.76
C PRO A 139 -5.70 17.36 15.33
N PRO A 140 -5.34 18.43 16.07
CA PRO A 140 -6.29 19.44 16.51
C PRO A 140 -7.15 19.96 15.36
N ASP A 141 -8.40 20.33 15.67
CA ASP A 141 -9.32 20.87 14.66
C ASP A 141 -8.83 22.23 14.16
N THR A 142 -8.32 22.21 12.95
CA THR A 142 -7.75 23.36 12.23
C THR A 142 -8.18 23.23 10.77
N ARG A 143 -8.03 24.31 10.02
CA ARG A 143 -8.21 24.31 8.57
C ARG A 143 -7.41 23.18 7.89
N ASP A 144 -6.14 23.02 8.23
CA ASP A 144 -5.29 21.92 7.73
C ASP A 144 -5.90 20.54 7.98
N THR A 145 -6.48 20.31 9.16
CA THR A 145 -7.10 19.02 9.51
C THR A 145 -8.40 18.79 8.75
N ARG A 146 -9.17 19.86 8.49
CA ARG A 146 -10.38 19.79 7.64
C ARG A 146 -10.02 19.44 6.19
N ILE A 147 -9.00 20.08 5.62
CA ILE A 147 -8.52 19.79 4.26
C ILE A 147 -7.99 18.34 4.19
N GLN A 148 -7.26 17.86 5.21
CA GLN A 148 -6.83 16.46 5.28
C GLN A 148 -8.03 15.48 5.20
N CYS A 149 -9.06 15.71 6.01
CA CYS A 149 -10.28 14.90 5.98
C CYS A 149 -11.01 15.02 4.63
N TYR A 150 -11.10 16.23 4.06
CA TYR A 150 -11.79 16.48 2.80
C TYR A 150 -11.11 15.73 1.66
N VAL A 151 -9.80 15.95 1.47
CA VAL A 151 -9.05 15.34 0.37
C VAL A 151 -9.02 13.82 0.50
N LEU A 152 -8.81 13.29 1.71
CA LEU A 152 -8.86 11.83 1.92
C LEU A 152 -10.25 11.28 1.55
N SER A 153 -11.32 11.94 1.98
CA SER A 153 -12.69 11.52 1.64
C SER A 153 -12.95 11.52 0.14
N THR A 154 -12.51 12.57 -0.58
CA THR A 154 -12.63 12.66 -2.04
C THR A 154 -11.90 11.50 -2.73
N VAL A 155 -10.64 11.27 -2.36
CA VAL A 155 -9.82 10.20 -2.98
C VAL A 155 -10.39 8.82 -2.71
N VAL A 156 -10.78 8.55 -1.47
CA VAL A 156 -11.37 7.25 -1.07
C VAL A 156 -12.68 7.01 -1.83
N LEU A 157 -13.56 8.01 -1.93
CA LEU A 157 -14.82 7.90 -2.65
C LEU A 157 -14.61 7.69 -4.16
N GLN A 158 -13.69 8.43 -4.78
CA GLN A 158 -13.38 8.29 -6.21
C GLN A 158 -12.86 6.89 -6.54
N ILE A 159 -11.92 6.38 -5.76
CA ILE A 159 -11.32 5.07 -6.01
C ILE A 159 -12.35 3.96 -5.81
N PHE A 160 -13.19 4.08 -4.79
CA PHE A 160 -14.22 3.07 -4.54
C PHE A 160 -15.34 3.08 -5.58
N ALA A 161 -15.72 4.26 -6.09
CA ALA A 161 -16.68 4.36 -7.20
C ALA A 161 -16.20 3.71 -8.51
N GLN A 162 -14.89 3.55 -8.70
CA GLN A 162 -14.29 3.02 -9.92
C GLN A 162 -13.86 1.54 -9.83
N SER A 163 -14.19 0.85 -8.73
CA SER A 163 -13.63 -0.47 -8.41
C SER A 163 -14.69 -1.54 -8.14
N ASP A 164 -14.32 -2.81 -8.28
CA ASP A 164 -15.16 -3.98 -7.96
C ASP A 164 -15.27 -4.24 -6.44
N ILE A 165 -15.48 -3.18 -5.66
CA ILE A 165 -15.62 -3.23 -4.19
C ILE A 165 -17.08 -3.49 -3.82
N ALA A 166 -17.27 -4.31 -2.78
CA ALA A 166 -18.61 -4.63 -2.29
C ALA A 166 -19.31 -3.36 -1.79
N PRO A 167 -20.61 -3.17 -2.09
CA PRO A 167 -21.39 -2.08 -1.50
C PRO A 167 -21.28 -2.10 0.03
N ASP A 168 -20.96 -0.95 0.62
CA ASP A 168 -20.77 -0.83 2.06
C ASP A 168 -21.53 0.41 2.58
N PRO A 169 -22.34 0.27 3.65
CA PRO A 169 -23.17 1.36 4.17
C PRO A 169 -22.36 2.58 4.64
N ARG A 170 -21.09 2.41 5.00
CA ARG A 170 -20.20 3.52 5.40
C ARG A 170 -19.97 4.52 4.28
N THR A 171 -20.04 4.09 3.02
CA THR A 171 -19.84 4.97 1.86
C THR A 171 -20.84 6.13 1.82
N ALA A 172 -22.10 5.89 2.18
CA ALA A 172 -23.11 6.94 2.27
C ALA A 172 -22.78 7.98 3.35
N THR A 173 -22.24 7.54 4.49
CA THR A 173 -21.74 8.43 5.55
C THR A 173 -20.57 9.27 5.05
N TRP A 174 -19.65 8.68 4.28
CA TRP A 174 -18.51 9.40 3.74
C TRP A 174 -18.88 10.40 2.64
N VAL A 175 -19.90 10.12 1.83
CA VAL A 175 -20.46 11.12 0.90
C VAL A 175 -21.02 12.32 1.66
N LYS A 176 -21.78 12.10 2.73
CA LYS A 176 -22.27 13.18 3.60
C LYS A 176 -21.12 13.97 4.23
N LEU A 177 -20.10 13.27 4.74
CA LEU A 177 -18.90 13.88 5.32
C LEU A 177 -18.20 14.78 4.29
N ASN A 178 -18.00 14.28 3.07
CA ASN A 178 -17.33 15.02 2.00
C ASN A 178 -18.09 16.32 1.68
N GLY A 179 -19.43 16.26 1.54
CA GLY A 179 -20.25 17.45 1.32
C GLY A 179 -20.22 18.45 2.49
N GLN A 180 -20.23 17.96 3.74
CA GLN A 180 -20.10 18.83 4.92
C GLN A 180 -18.73 19.52 4.97
N LEU A 181 -17.67 18.78 4.67
CA LEU A 181 -16.31 19.32 4.62
C LEU A 181 -16.11 20.30 3.47
N GLU A 182 -16.73 20.05 2.32
CA GLU A 182 -16.75 21.00 1.20
C GLU A 182 -17.45 22.31 1.60
N GLN A 183 -18.61 22.25 2.25
CA GLN A 183 -19.30 23.44 2.75
C GLN A 183 -18.46 24.22 3.77
N LEU A 184 -17.85 23.52 4.73
CA LEU A 184 -16.96 24.14 5.71
C LEU A 184 -15.76 24.80 5.02
N SER A 185 -15.16 24.11 4.05
CA SER A 185 -14.04 24.64 3.27
C SER A 185 -14.46 25.89 2.50
N ASN A 186 -15.60 25.88 1.81
CA ASN A 186 -16.08 27.02 1.02
C ASN A 186 -16.55 28.21 1.88
N SER A 187 -16.82 28.00 3.18
CA SER A 187 -17.17 29.07 4.11
C SER A 187 -15.96 29.84 4.66
N GLU A 188 -14.76 29.32 4.47
CA GLU A 188 -13.51 29.96 4.89
C GLU A 188 -13.01 30.92 3.80
N VAL A 189 -12.47 32.07 4.19
CA VAL A 189 -11.85 33.02 3.25
C VAL A 189 -10.41 32.58 2.99
N TYR A 190 -10.10 32.32 1.73
CA TYR A 190 -8.77 31.94 1.26
C TYR A 190 -7.97 33.18 0.85
N PRO A 191 -6.66 33.25 1.16
CA PRO A 191 -5.76 34.14 0.42
C PRO A 191 -5.81 33.77 -1.06
N ALA A 192 -5.96 34.76 -1.95
CA ALA A 192 -6.04 34.52 -3.40
C ALA A 192 -4.79 33.80 -3.96
N GLU A 193 -3.65 33.93 -3.28
CA GLU A 193 -2.39 33.26 -3.60
C GLU A 193 -2.45 31.72 -3.41
N GLU A 194 -3.41 31.21 -2.62
CA GLU A 194 -3.59 29.77 -2.44
C GLU A 194 -4.41 29.11 -3.56
N ASP A 195 -5.18 29.89 -4.33
CA ASP A 195 -5.98 29.35 -5.44
C ASP A 195 -5.10 28.75 -6.54
N ASP A 196 -3.94 29.38 -6.80
CA ASP A 196 -2.97 28.91 -7.80
C ASP A 196 -2.26 27.61 -7.37
N HIS A 197 -2.27 27.28 -6.07
CA HIS A 197 -1.57 26.13 -5.49
C HIS A 197 -2.52 25.11 -4.84
N ILE A 198 -3.83 25.19 -5.08
CA ILE A 198 -4.82 24.35 -4.41
C ILE A 198 -4.58 22.85 -4.62
N GLY A 199 -4.06 22.47 -5.79
CA GLY A 199 -3.69 21.09 -6.09
C GLY A 199 -2.52 20.59 -5.23
N GLU A 200 -1.49 21.41 -5.02
CA GLU A 200 -0.34 21.08 -4.18
C GLU A 200 -0.75 20.99 -2.71
N ILE A 201 -1.57 21.94 -2.25
CA ILE A 201 -2.17 21.93 -0.90
C ILE A 201 -2.93 20.63 -0.69
N ALA A 202 -3.74 20.21 -1.68
CA ALA A 202 -4.47 18.95 -1.62
C ALA A 202 -3.53 17.74 -1.54
N MET A 203 -2.47 17.67 -2.35
CA MET A 203 -1.53 16.54 -2.29
C MET A 203 -0.76 16.48 -0.97
N ARG A 204 -0.34 17.62 -0.43
CA ARG A 204 0.29 17.71 0.90
C ARG A 204 -0.69 17.30 2.01
N ALA A 205 -1.95 17.68 1.90
CA ALA A 205 -2.98 17.27 2.85
C ALA A 205 -3.26 15.76 2.76
N LEU A 206 -3.36 15.19 1.55
CA LEU A 206 -3.48 13.75 1.35
C LEU A 206 -2.30 13.02 1.97
N ALA A 207 -1.07 13.48 1.69
CA ALA A 207 0.16 12.93 2.23
C ALA A 207 0.18 12.92 3.77
N LYS A 208 -0.29 14.00 4.41
CA LYS A 208 -0.43 14.06 5.88
C LYS A 208 -1.51 13.07 6.37
N ALA A 209 -2.69 13.08 5.75
CA ALA A 209 -3.82 12.25 6.15
C ALA A 209 -3.51 10.75 6.10
N VAL A 210 -2.86 10.28 5.03
CA VAL A 210 -2.56 8.85 4.84
C VAL A 210 -1.47 8.36 5.81
N ARG A 211 -0.65 9.25 6.36
CA ARG A 211 0.34 8.91 7.40
C ARG A 211 -0.25 8.85 8.81
N LEU A 212 -1.50 9.27 9.00
CA LEU A 212 -2.23 9.14 10.26
C LEU A 212 -2.62 7.68 10.55
N GLY A 213 -2.81 6.85 9.53
CA GLY A 213 -3.17 5.44 9.68
C GLY A 213 -4.13 4.96 8.59
N PRO A 214 -4.77 3.78 8.78
CA PRO A 214 -5.66 3.17 7.79
C PRO A 214 -6.77 4.14 7.33
N PRO A 215 -7.04 4.28 6.01
CA PRO A 215 -7.97 5.29 5.51
C PRO A 215 -9.37 5.19 6.12
N VAL A 216 -9.90 3.97 6.30
CA VAL A 216 -11.19 3.75 6.97
C VAL A 216 -11.21 4.34 8.39
N ALA A 217 -10.16 4.11 9.19
CA ALA A 217 -10.09 4.59 10.56
C ALA A 217 -10.00 6.13 10.62
N VAL A 218 -9.22 6.73 9.72
CA VAL A 218 -9.13 8.19 9.59
C VAL A 218 -10.49 8.76 9.17
N MET A 219 -11.16 8.15 8.19
CA MET A 219 -12.47 8.55 7.70
C MET A 219 -13.56 8.46 8.77
N THR A 220 -13.55 7.41 9.59
CA THR A 220 -14.43 7.29 10.77
C THR A 220 -14.20 8.44 11.74
N ALA A 221 -12.95 8.72 12.12
CA ALA A 221 -12.64 9.81 13.04
C ALA A 221 -13.00 11.20 12.47
N CYS A 222 -12.85 11.40 11.16
CA CYS A 222 -13.32 12.62 10.49
C CYS A 222 -14.86 12.72 10.54
N GLY A 223 -15.56 11.61 10.33
CA GLY A 223 -17.01 11.50 10.49
C GLY A 223 -17.45 11.92 11.88
N ASP A 224 -16.91 11.29 12.92
CA ASP A 224 -17.23 11.56 14.33
C ASP A 224 -17.03 13.03 14.72
N ARG A 225 -16.09 13.72 14.05
CA ARG A 225 -15.78 15.13 14.33
C ARG A 225 -16.69 16.11 13.60
N TYR A 226 -16.97 15.87 12.32
CA TYR A 226 -17.58 16.88 11.45
C TYR A 226 -19.02 16.58 11.04
N LEU A 227 -19.45 15.33 11.11
CA LEU A 227 -20.86 14.98 11.02
C LEU A 227 -21.48 15.14 12.41
N LYS A 228 -22.00 16.34 12.67
CA LYS A 228 -22.91 16.54 13.81
C LYS A 228 -24.30 16.10 13.38
N ASP A 229 -25.02 15.42 14.28
CA ASP A 229 -26.46 15.22 14.17
C ASP A 229 -27.21 16.56 14.19
#